data_AF-A0A0M3K8W1-F1
#
_entry.id   AF-A0A0M3K8W1-F1
#
_cell.length_a   1.000
_cell.length_b   1.000
_cell.length_c   1.000
_cell.angle_alpha   90.00
_cell.angle_beta   90.00
_cell.angle_gamma   90.00
#
_symmetry.space_group_name_H-M   'P 1'
#
loop_
_entity.id
_entity.type
_entity.pdbx_description
1 polymer ?
#
loop_
_entity_poly.entity_id
_entity_poly.type
_entity_poly.pdbx_seq_one_letter_code
_entity_poly.pdbx_strand_id
1 'polypeptide(L)'
;MMKWMATIVSPRSSRGAEERPNLDDGDRMMIDLVIAEVESAVIRFETKQEMQRSERSLRERIPDYSWLATDSSARHRKYLSMTERSRVESACCMVIASEWSTLLATWRSRLQTVNEREDIFDAFSTAVYDIIASRPRSNTLTEVLINYIRKGRSLNAVRSHFSFIKATIHFVC
;
A
#
# COMPACT_ATOMS: atom_id res chain seq x y z
N MET A 1 -55.19 3.62 7.83
CA MET A 1 -55.15 2.18 7.51
C MET A 1 -53.83 1.91 6.79
N MET A 2 -52.97 1.11 7.42
CA MET A 2 -51.50 1.08 7.22
C MET A 2 -51.09 0.74 5.78
N LYS A 3 -50.26 1.61 5.19
CA LYS A 3 -49.57 1.41 3.91
C LYS A 3 -48.27 0.66 4.21
N TRP A 4 -48.16 -0.55 3.70
CA TRP A 4 -46.99 -1.41 3.80
C TRP A 4 -45.75 -0.71 3.23
N MET A 5 -44.70 -0.56 4.04
CA MET A 5 -43.34 -0.30 3.58
C MET A 5 -42.51 -1.53 3.90
N ALA A 6 -42.22 -2.30 2.86
CA ALA A 6 -41.29 -3.41 2.92
C ALA A 6 -39.88 -2.87 3.17
N THR A 7 -39.29 -3.24 4.30
CA THR A 7 -37.87 -3.08 4.57
C THR A 7 -37.10 -3.99 3.62
N ILE A 8 -36.65 -3.46 2.49
CA ILE A 8 -35.67 -4.13 1.62
C ILE A 8 -34.32 -4.00 2.32
N VAL A 9 -34.01 -4.95 3.19
CA VAL A 9 -32.63 -5.20 3.61
C VAL A 9 -31.94 -5.90 2.45
N SER A 10 -31.12 -5.16 1.70
CA SER A 10 -30.25 -5.71 0.65
C SER A 10 -29.18 -6.60 1.29
N PRO A 11 -29.14 -7.92 1.02
CA PRO A 11 -28.10 -8.80 1.52
C PRO A 11 -26.97 -8.84 0.49
N ARG A 12 -26.37 -7.69 0.18
CA ARG A 12 -25.20 -7.61 -0.70
C ARG A 12 -24.26 -6.51 -0.23
N SER A 13 -23.48 -6.83 0.79
CA SER A 13 -22.04 -6.55 0.84
C SER A 13 -21.53 -6.85 2.26
N SER A 14 -21.41 -8.12 2.59
CA SER A 14 -20.36 -8.57 3.51
C SER A 14 -19.05 -8.74 2.71
N ARG A 15 -18.67 -7.74 1.91
CA ARG A 15 -17.24 -7.52 1.71
C ARG A 15 -16.80 -6.99 3.07
N GLY A 16 -15.96 -7.78 3.74
CA GLY A 16 -15.43 -7.42 5.04
C GLY A 16 -15.08 -5.95 5.04
N ALA A 17 -15.50 -5.24 6.08
CA ALA A 17 -14.84 -4.00 6.42
C ALA A 17 -13.35 -4.31 6.29
N GLU A 18 -12.70 -3.73 5.27
CA GLU A 18 -11.25 -3.71 5.20
C GLU A 18 -10.87 -2.95 6.46
N GLU A 19 -10.67 -3.73 7.52
CA GLU A 19 -10.01 -3.32 8.74
C GLU A 19 -8.66 -2.83 8.23
N ARG A 20 -8.57 -1.51 8.03
CA ARG A 20 -7.31 -0.84 7.71
C ARG A 20 -6.31 -1.48 8.67
N PRO A 21 -5.24 -2.12 8.17
CA PRO A 21 -4.26 -2.73 9.04
C PRO A 21 -3.92 -1.70 10.12
N ASN A 22 -4.05 -2.07 11.39
CA ASN A 22 -3.57 -1.22 12.47
C ASN A 22 -2.09 -1.03 12.19
N LEU A 23 -1.74 0.11 11.57
CA LEU A 23 -0.38 0.46 11.20
C LEU A 23 0.41 0.46 12.49
N ASP A 24 1.37 -0.45 12.58
CA ASP A 24 2.32 -0.46 13.68
C ASP A 24 3.06 0.88 13.70
N ASP A 25 3.56 1.30 14.86
CA ASP A 25 4.26 2.58 15.00
C ASP A 25 5.51 2.61 14.10
N GLY A 26 6.11 1.43 13.85
CA GLY A 26 7.19 1.24 12.89
C GLY A 26 6.77 1.49 11.43
N ASP A 27 5.57 1.07 11.02
CA ASP A 27 5.09 1.31 9.66
C ASP A 27 4.83 2.79 9.42
N ARG A 28 4.30 3.52 10.42
CA ARG A 28 4.12 4.98 10.35
C ARG A 28 5.45 5.71 10.16
N MET A 29 6.47 5.32 10.94
CA MET A 29 7.81 5.88 10.79
C MET A 29 8.40 5.60 9.41
N MET A 30 8.20 4.38 8.87
CA MET A 30 8.65 4.04 7.52
C MET A 30 7.93 4.85 6.44
N ILE A 31 6.62 5.06 6.58
CA ILE A 31 5.84 5.93 5.68
C ILE A 31 6.42 7.35 5.69
N ASP A 32 6.69 7.92 6.87
CA ASP A 32 7.26 9.26 6.97
C ASP A 32 8.65 9.36 6.34
N LEU A 33 9.50 8.35 6.53
CA LEU A 33 10.83 8.29 5.91
C LEU A 33 10.74 8.20 4.38
N VAL A 34 9.80 7.41 3.86
CA VAL A 34 9.58 7.29 2.41
C VAL A 34 9.05 8.61 1.84
N ILE A 35 8.10 9.26 2.53
CA ILE A 35 7.60 10.57 2.11
C ILE A 35 8.74 11.59 2.06
N ALA A 36 9.59 11.64 3.08
CA ALA A 36 10.76 12.53 3.10
C ALA A 36 11.76 12.23 1.97
N GLU A 37 11.95 10.96 1.63
CA GLU A 37 12.82 10.57 0.51
C GLU A 37 12.21 10.96 -0.85
N VAL A 38 10.89 10.82 -1.03
CA VAL A 38 10.17 11.28 -2.24
C VAL A 38 10.23 12.80 -2.35
N GLU A 39 10.01 13.54 -1.25
CA GLU A 39 10.20 14.98 -1.17
C GLU A 39 11.61 15.39 -1.60
N SER A 40 12.64 14.71 -1.06
CA SER A 40 14.03 14.96 -1.42
C SER A 40 14.29 14.70 -2.91
N ALA A 41 13.75 13.62 -3.46
CA ALA A 41 13.90 13.29 -4.88
C ALA A 41 13.31 14.37 -5.79
N VAL A 42 12.12 14.87 -5.46
CA VAL A 42 11.45 15.96 -6.18
C VAL A 42 12.25 17.25 -6.11
N ILE A 43 12.74 17.63 -4.92
CA ILE A 43 13.56 18.84 -4.73
C ILE A 43 14.85 18.75 -5.54
N ARG A 44 15.54 17.59 -5.52
CA ARG A 44 16.75 17.37 -6.31
C ARG A 44 16.47 17.49 -7.81
N PHE A 45 15.35 16.96 -8.28
CA PHE A 45 14.94 17.03 -9.67
C PHE A 45 14.68 18.48 -10.11
N GLU A 46 13.87 19.23 -9.36
CA GLU A 46 13.57 20.63 -9.67
C GLU A 46 14.82 21.51 -9.65
N THR A 47 15.69 21.31 -8.65
CA THR A 47 16.97 22.05 -8.54
C THR A 47 17.86 21.77 -9.75
N LYS A 48 17.96 20.51 -10.17
CA LYS A 48 18.76 20.12 -11.34
C LYS A 48 18.17 20.70 -12.63
N GLN A 49 16.84 20.70 -12.78
CA GLN A 49 16.17 21.27 -13.93
C GLN A 49 16.39 22.79 -14.02
N GLU A 50 16.29 23.50 -12.89
CA GLU A 50 16.52 24.94 -12.82
C GLU A 50 17.97 25.29 -13.16
N MET A 51 18.93 24.54 -12.60
CA MET A 51 20.35 24.71 -12.93
C MET A 51 20.60 24.53 -14.43
N GLN A 52 20.02 23.50 -15.05
CA GLN A 52 20.13 23.28 -16.50
C GLN A 52 19.50 24.41 -17.33
N ARG A 53 18.36 24.97 -16.90
CA ARG A 53 17.76 26.13 -17.58
C ARG A 53 18.69 27.33 -17.50
N SER A 54 19.21 27.64 -16.31
CA SER A 54 20.13 28.76 -16.12
C SER A 54 21.40 28.63 -16.97
N GLU A 55 21.96 27.42 -17.07
CA GLU A 55 23.12 27.15 -17.94
C GLU A 55 22.82 27.38 -19.42
N ARG A 56 21.61 27.04 -19.89
CA ARG A 56 21.19 27.31 -21.27
C ARG A 56 21.03 28.82 -21.51
N SER A 57 20.37 29.53 -20.60
CA SER A 57 20.21 30.99 -20.67
C SER A 57 21.56 31.70 -20.77
N LEU A 58 22.56 31.27 -19.98
CA LEU A 58 23.93 31.81 -20.02
C LEU A 58 24.63 31.54 -21.35
N ARG A 59 24.47 30.34 -21.92
CA ARG A 59 25.06 29.99 -23.24
C ARG A 59 24.44 30.80 -24.38
N GLU A 60 23.14 31.03 -24.32
CA GLU A 60 22.40 31.72 -25.37
C GLU A 60 22.45 33.26 -25.23
N ARG A 61 23.09 33.79 -24.18
CA ARG A 61 23.12 35.23 -23.82
C ARG A 61 21.71 35.83 -23.74
N ILE A 62 20.71 35.02 -23.43
CA ILE A 62 19.34 35.47 -23.22
C ILE A 62 19.25 35.92 -21.77
N PRO A 63 18.88 37.18 -21.48
CA PRO A 63 18.67 37.63 -20.12
C PRO A 63 17.59 36.78 -19.46
N ASP A 64 17.97 36.08 -18.40
CA ASP A 64 17.04 35.22 -17.66
C ASP A 64 16.25 36.05 -16.66
N TYR A 65 14.98 36.29 -16.97
CA TYR A 65 14.03 36.98 -16.10
C TYR A 65 13.12 36.01 -15.33
N SER A 66 13.50 34.73 -15.23
CA SER A 66 12.72 33.73 -14.47
C SER A 66 12.51 34.15 -13.02
N TRP A 67 13.46 34.90 -12.44
CA TRP A 67 13.36 35.50 -11.10
C TRP A 67 12.29 36.61 -10.99
N LEU A 68 11.91 37.26 -12.10
CA LEU A 68 10.81 38.24 -12.17
C LEU A 68 9.46 37.57 -12.38
N ALA A 69 9.42 36.44 -13.08
CA ALA A 69 8.19 35.67 -13.29
C ALA A 69 7.80 34.83 -12.04
N THR A 70 8.72 34.69 -11.09
CA THR A 70 8.54 33.83 -9.92
C THR A 70 8.23 34.64 -8.67
N ASP A 71 7.03 35.20 -8.62
CA ASP A 71 6.47 35.78 -7.39
C ASP A 71 6.17 34.71 -6.29
N SER A 72 6.71 33.49 -6.41
CA SER A 72 6.41 32.37 -5.49
C SER A 72 7.45 31.24 -5.42
N SER A 73 8.32 31.02 -6.43
CA SER A 73 9.20 29.83 -6.44
C SER A 73 10.37 29.94 -5.47
N ALA A 74 10.90 31.15 -5.23
CA ALA A 74 11.98 31.37 -4.27
C ALA A 74 11.54 31.26 -2.80
N ARG A 75 10.23 31.29 -2.51
CA ARG A 75 9.68 31.16 -1.14
C ARG A 75 9.08 29.81 -0.83
N HIS A 76 8.55 29.08 -1.82
CA HIS A 76 8.17 27.69 -1.60
C HIS A 76 9.42 26.83 -1.76
N ARG A 77 10.08 26.52 -0.64
CA ARG A 77 10.74 25.22 -0.50
C ARG A 77 9.63 24.19 -0.77
N LYS A 78 9.48 23.72 -2.01
CA LYS A 78 8.28 23.01 -2.45
C LYS A 78 8.25 21.63 -1.80
N TYR A 79 7.67 21.58 -0.62
CA TYR A 79 7.08 20.37 -0.06
C TYR A 79 6.15 19.74 -1.10
N LEU A 80 5.92 18.44 -0.98
CA LEU A 80 4.85 17.79 -1.74
C LEU A 80 3.54 18.55 -1.49
N SER A 81 2.77 18.78 -2.54
CA SER A 81 1.38 19.22 -2.40
C SER A 81 0.62 18.21 -1.55
N MET A 82 -0.43 18.66 -0.87
CA MET A 82 -1.26 17.79 -0.03
C MET A 82 -1.80 16.57 -0.82
N THR A 83 -2.10 16.75 -2.10
CA THR A 83 -2.56 15.70 -3.01
C THR A 83 -1.45 14.72 -3.40
N GLU A 84 -0.23 15.19 -3.63
CA GLU A 84 0.91 14.30 -3.91
C GLU A 84 1.28 13.50 -2.66
N ARG A 85 1.30 14.15 -1.49
CA ARG A 85 1.58 13.50 -0.21
C ARG A 85 0.57 12.40 0.08
N SER A 86 -0.73 12.68 -0.09
CA SER A 86 -1.77 11.67 0.14
C SER A 86 -1.73 10.51 -0.86
N ARG A 87 -1.31 10.74 -2.12
CA ARG A 87 -1.07 9.67 -3.11
C ARG A 87 0.05 8.73 -2.64
N VAL A 88 1.18 9.29 -2.20
CA VAL A 88 2.33 8.51 -1.70
C VAL A 88 1.95 7.73 -0.44
N GLU A 89 1.29 8.39 0.51
CA GLU A 89 0.83 7.77 1.76
C GLU A 89 -0.14 6.61 1.51
N SER A 90 -1.10 6.81 0.61
CA SER A 90 -2.07 5.76 0.22
C SER A 90 -1.37 4.56 -0.43
N ALA A 91 -0.36 4.79 -1.26
CA ALA A 91 0.42 3.71 -1.86
C ALA A 91 1.27 2.96 -0.81
N CYS A 92 1.84 3.69 0.14
CA CYS A 92 2.63 3.13 1.22
C CYS A 92 1.80 2.23 2.16
N CYS A 93 0.52 2.55 2.40
CA CYS A 93 -0.37 1.71 3.20
C CYS A 93 -0.55 0.28 2.65
N MET A 94 -0.25 0.04 1.37
CA MET A 94 -0.35 -1.28 0.76
C MET A 94 0.89 -2.15 0.95
N VAL A 95 2.00 -1.58 1.41
CA VAL A 95 3.32 -2.22 1.48
C VAL A 95 3.50 -2.89 2.84
N ILE A 96 4.08 -4.09 2.86
CA ILE A 96 4.35 -4.83 4.10
C ILE A 96 5.75 -4.47 4.61
N ALA A 97 5.95 -4.47 5.93
CA ALA A 97 7.23 -4.15 6.59
C ALA A 97 8.47 -4.82 5.96
N SER A 98 8.36 -6.07 5.50
CA SER A 98 9.46 -6.81 4.87
C SER A 98 9.83 -6.34 3.46
N GLU A 99 8.99 -5.53 2.82
CA GLU A 99 9.11 -5.17 1.40
C GLU A 99 9.68 -3.76 1.18
N TRP A 100 9.81 -2.96 2.24
CA TRP A 100 10.28 -1.56 2.15
C TRP A 100 11.65 -1.41 1.47
N SER A 101 12.59 -2.31 1.77
CA SER A 101 13.94 -2.27 1.19
C SER A 101 13.90 -2.52 -0.32
N THR A 102 13.13 -3.51 -0.75
CA THR A 102 12.91 -3.84 -2.17
C THR A 102 12.20 -2.70 -2.90
N LEU A 103 11.23 -2.05 -2.25
CA LEU A 103 10.55 -0.87 -2.80
C LEU A 103 11.53 0.26 -3.07
N LEU A 104 12.31 0.63 -2.05
CA LEU A 104 13.26 1.73 -2.17
C LEU A 104 14.33 1.44 -3.22
N ALA A 105 14.83 0.21 -3.29
CA ALA A 105 15.81 -0.19 -4.31
C ALA A 105 15.23 -0.08 -5.74
N THR A 106 14.01 -0.60 -5.94
CA THR A 106 13.33 -0.62 -7.24
C THR A 106 12.93 0.79 -7.68
N TRP A 107 12.44 1.62 -6.77
CA TRP A 107 12.08 3.00 -7.08
C TRP A 107 13.33 3.84 -7.37
N ARG A 108 14.41 3.71 -6.60
CA ARG A 108 15.67 4.44 -6.84
C ARG A 108 16.30 4.11 -8.20
N SER A 109 16.21 2.88 -8.68
CA SER A 109 16.70 2.55 -10.02
C SER A 109 15.89 3.23 -11.12
N ARG A 110 14.57 3.38 -10.92
CA ARG A 110 13.67 4.06 -11.86
C ARG A 110 13.81 5.59 -11.87
N LEU A 111 14.21 6.18 -10.74
CA LEU A 111 14.46 7.63 -10.65
C LEU A 111 15.52 8.13 -11.65
N GLN A 112 16.40 7.26 -12.16
CA GLN A 112 17.46 7.66 -13.10
C GLN A 112 16.92 8.03 -14.48
N THR A 113 15.73 7.57 -14.86
CA THR A 113 15.16 7.75 -16.20
C THR A 113 14.03 8.79 -16.25
N VAL A 114 13.76 9.48 -15.15
CA VAL A 114 12.64 10.42 -14.99
C VAL A 114 12.94 11.75 -15.69
N ASN A 115 11.99 12.25 -16.50
CA ASN A 115 12.12 13.52 -17.23
C ASN A 115 11.15 14.60 -16.74
N GLU A 116 10.04 14.22 -16.13
CA GLU A 116 9.05 15.14 -15.57
C GLU A 116 8.81 14.89 -14.07
N ARG A 117 8.22 15.87 -13.38
CA ARG A 117 7.88 15.74 -11.96
C ARG A 117 6.88 14.61 -11.72
N GLU A 118 5.88 14.47 -12.60
CA GLU A 118 4.84 13.43 -12.47
C GLU A 118 5.42 12.02 -12.62
N ASP A 119 6.43 11.85 -13.49
CA ASP A 119 7.13 10.57 -13.67
C ASP A 119 7.73 10.05 -12.36
N ILE A 120 8.09 10.93 -11.41
CA ILE A 120 8.62 10.54 -10.09
C ILE A 120 7.57 9.76 -9.31
N PHE A 121 6.33 10.26 -9.30
CA PHE A 121 5.21 9.65 -8.59
C PHE A 121 4.69 8.41 -9.31
N ASP A 122 4.69 8.42 -10.63
CA ASP A 122 4.29 7.27 -11.43
C ASP A 122 5.32 6.13 -11.32
N ALA A 123 6.62 6.45 -11.32
CA ALA A 123 7.67 5.48 -11.06
C ALA A 123 7.54 4.87 -9.65
N PHE A 124 7.22 5.68 -8.64
CA PHE A 124 6.97 5.21 -7.28
C PHE A 124 5.75 4.29 -7.22
N SER A 125 4.62 4.72 -7.76
CA SER A 125 3.36 3.96 -7.78
C SER A 125 3.54 2.62 -8.50
N THR A 126 4.23 2.64 -9.65
CA THR A 126 4.54 1.42 -10.41
C THR A 126 5.43 0.48 -9.60
N ALA A 127 6.44 1.00 -8.89
CA ALA A 127 7.30 0.17 -8.04
C ALA A 127 6.51 -0.51 -6.89
N VAL A 128 5.54 0.20 -6.29
CA VAL A 128 4.62 -0.38 -5.31
C VAL A 128 3.76 -1.47 -5.94
N TYR A 129 3.18 -1.22 -7.12
CA TYR A 129 2.35 -2.22 -7.81
C TYR A 129 3.13 -3.48 -8.19
N ASP A 130 4.39 -3.34 -8.61
CA ASP A 130 5.23 -4.48 -8.96
C ASP A 130 5.53 -5.37 -7.75
N ILE A 131 5.75 -4.78 -6.58
CA ILE A 131 5.92 -5.52 -5.33
C ILE A 131 4.64 -6.27 -4.99
N ILE A 132 3.50 -5.59 -5.03
CA ILE A 132 2.19 -6.21 -4.76
C ILE A 132 1.94 -7.37 -5.74
N ALA A 133 2.27 -7.19 -7.03
CA ALA A 133 2.11 -8.21 -8.05
C ALA A 133 3.07 -9.39 -7.87
N SER A 134 4.26 -9.17 -7.30
CA SER A 134 5.27 -10.20 -7.02
C SER A 134 4.93 -11.09 -5.83
N ARG A 135 3.97 -10.68 -4.99
CA ARG A 135 3.55 -11.47 -3.83
C ARG A 135 3.07 -12.85 -4.30
N PRO A 136 3.49 -13.94 -3.63
CA PRO A 136 2.98 -15.26 -3.94
C PRO A 136 1.47 -15.24 -3.72
N ARG A 137 0.70 -15.34 -4.81
CA ARG A 137 -0.74 -15.54 -4.72
C ARG A 137 -0.94 -16.85 -3.99
N SER A 138 -1.65 -16.83 -2.86
CA SER A 138 -2.11 -18.08 -2.27
C SER A 138 -2.99 -18.76 -3.30
N ASN A 139 -2.43 -19.74 -4.01
CA ASN A 139 -3.21 -20.59 -4.88
C ASN A 139 -4.28 -21.22 -3.99
N THR A 140 -5.51 -20.78 -4.17
CA THR A 140 -6.68 -21.02 -3.32
C THR A 140 -6.86 -22.50 -3.02
N LEU A 141 -6.44 -23.38 -3.92
CA LEU A 141 -6.46 -24.83 -3.74
C LEU A 141 -5.58 -25.30 -2.58
N THR A 142 -4.38 -24.75 -2.41
CA THR A 142 -3.43 -25.15 -1.36
C THR A 142 -3.94 -24.72 0.01
N GLU A 143 -4.49 -23.52 0.14
CA GLU A 143 -5.11 -23.06 1.40
C GLU A 143 -6.42 -23.78 1.70
N VAL A 144 -7.24 -24.06 0.69
CA VAL A 144 -8.43 -24.90 0.86
C VAL A 144 -8.04 -26.31 1.30
N LEU A 145 -7.00 -26.91 0.70
CA LEU A 145 -6.46 -28.21 1.10
C LEU A 145 -5.88 -28.17 2.52
N ILE A 146 -5.06 -27.17 2.86
CA ILE A 146 -4.49 -27.02 4.20
C ILE A 146 -5.61 -26.78 5.23
N ASN A 147 -6.61 -25.97 4.91
CA ASN A 147 -7.78 -25.78 5.78
C ASN A 147 -8.64 -27.04 5.87
N TYR A 148 -8.77 -27.82 4.81
CA TYR A 148 -9.49 -29.09 4.81
C TYR A 148 -8.76 -30.15 5.65
N ILE A 149 -7.44 -30.27 5.51
CA ILE A 149 -6.60 -31.18 6.31
C ILE A 149 -6.59 -30.75 7.79
N ARG A 150 -6.49 -29.44 8.06
CA ARG A 150 -6.51 -28.89 9.42
C ARG A 150 -7.88 -29.05 10.09
N LYS A 151 -8.99 -28.85 9.37
CA LYS A 151 -10.36 -29.04 9.87
C LYS A 151 -10.81 -30.50 9.89
N GLY A 152 -10.25 -31.35 9.03
CA GLY A 152 -10.56 -32.79 8.97
C GLY A 152 -10.14 -33.57 10.22
N ARG A 153 -9.23 -33.04 11.04
CA ARG A 153 -8.86 -33.63 12.34
C ARG A 153 -9.92 -33.46 13.43
N SER A 154 -10.94 -32.61 13.25
CA SER A 154 -11.98 -32.38 14.27
C SER A 154 -13.09 -33.44 14.31
N LEU A 155 -13.25 -34.28 13.28
CA LEU A 155 -14.30 -35.31 13.26
C LEU A 155 -13.96 -36.56 14.08
N ASN A 156 -12.71 -36.73 14.50
CA ASN A 156 -12.31 -37.83 15.39
C ASN A 156 -12.43 -37.48 16.89
N ALA A 157 -12.79 -36.24 17.26
CA ALA A 157 -13.04 -35.88 18.65
C ALA A 157 -14.40 -36.38 19.19
N VAL A 158 -15.31 -36.83 18.31
CA VAL A 158 -16.62 -37.41 18.69
C VAL A 158 -16.60 -38.95 18.62
N ARG A 159 -15.43 -39.58 18.83
CA ARG A 159 -15.35 -41.02 19.07
C ARG A 159 -14.96 -41.39 20.51
N SER A 160 -14.65 -40.39 21.34
CA SER A 160 -14.29 -40.58 22.75
C SER A 160 -15.49 -40.56 23.70
N HIS A 161 -16.69 -40.22 23.23
CA HIS A 161 -17.92 -40.21 24.04
C HIS A 161 -18.84 -41.42 23.84
N PHE A 162 -18.55 -42.32 22.90
CA PHE A 162 -19.35 -43.53 22.66
C PHE A 162 -18.78 -44.81 23.27
N SER A 163 -17.66 -44.72 23.98
CA SER A 163 -17.08 -45.86 24.74
C SER A 163 -17.62 -45.95 26.18
N PHE A 164 -18.33 -44.93 26.66
CA PHE A 164 -18.82 -44.90 28.05
C PHE A 164 -20.22 -45.50 28.24
N ILE A 165 -21.00 -45.69 27.17
CA ILE A 165 -22.37 -46.22 27.27
C ILE A 165 -22.41 -47.76 27.21
N LYS A 166 -21.34 -48.43 26.75
CA LYS A 166 -21.28 -49.90 26.69
C LYS A 166 -20.86 -50.57 28.01
N ALA A 167 -20.37 -49.81 28.99
CA ALA A 167 -19.94 -50.34 30.28
C ALA A 167 -21.04 -50.37 31.37
N THR A 168 -22.23 -49.80 31.11
CA THR A 168 -23.29 -49.68 32.13
C THR A 168 -24.47 -50.65 31.91
N ILE A 169 -24.40 -51.57 30.94
CA ILE A 169 -25.46 -52.60 30.71
C ILE A 169 -24.92 -54.02 30.98
N HIS A 170 -23.93 -54.16 31.87
CA HIS A 170 -23.51 -55.47 32.38
C HIS A 170 -23.49 -55.55 33.92
N PHE A 171 -24.17 -54.60 34.58
CA PHE A 171 -24.27 -54.53 36.04
C PHE A 171 -25.70 -54.24 36.51
N VAL A 172 -26.67 -54.95 35.93
CA VAL A 172 -27.97 -55.19 36.57
C VAL A 172 -28.30 -56.65 36.30
N CYS A 173 -27.88 -57.50 37.24
CA CYS A 173 -28.61 -58.70 37.58
C CYS A 173 -29.99 -58.32 38.13
#